data_AF-A0A9X1M2D9-F1
#
_entry.id   AF-A0A9X1M2D9-F1
#
_cell.length_a   1.000
_cell.length_b   1.000
_cell.length_c   1.000
_cell.angle_alpha   90.00
_cell.angle_beta   90.00
_cell.angle_gamma   90.00
#
_symmetry.space_group_name_H-M   'P 1'
#
loop_
_entity.id
_entity.type
_entity.pdbx_description
1 polymer ?
#
loop_
_entity_poly.entity_id
_entity_poly.type
_entity_poly.pdbx_seq_one_letter_code
_entity_poly.pdbx_strand_id
1 'polypeptide(L)'
;MTIGKDLTSKLQKLVLRVEDDLRVRLQDETERKSRWQQEHQAALDAGRTSSAWVSWRDDRITQSAVGWVLTTVFLRFCEDNSLLSKVWISGPGPRRQEAFDAENAFFRAHPESTWREWILEGVQHLRRFPATSGLVGEHAALWQVSPSGSMAKEILDFWRATDENGNQLYNFQDEELSTRFLGDLYQDLSEYAKKTFALLQTPEFVEEFILDQTLNPALAERPLEGFKLIDPTCGSGHFLLGAFERLLDAWDAKAPNLETRERVS
;
A
#
# COMPACT_ATOMS: atom_id res chain seq x y z
N MET A 1 9.27 16.12 5.21
CA MET A 1 8.71 14.86 5.76
C MET A 1 9.32 14.52 7.12
N THR A 2 8.53 14.37 8.18
CA THR A 2 9.01 13.90 9.50
C THR A 2 8.57 12.45 9.69
N ILE A 3 9.12 11.53 8.90
CA ILE A 3 9.04 10.12 9.24
C ILE A 3 10.02 9.90 10.38
N GLY A 4 9.50 9.58 11.57
CA GLY A 4 10.34 9.16 12.67
C GLY A 4 11.28 8.06 12.19
N LYS A 5 12.60 8.19 12.46
CA LYS A 5 13.61 7.20 12.06
C LYS A 5 13.30 5.77 12.56
N ASP A 6 12.33 5.63 13.45
CA ASP A 6 11.87 4.38 14.05
C ASP A 6 10.60 3.80 13.42
N LEU A 7 9.98 4.45 12.42
CA LEU A 7 8.71 3.99 11.83
C LEU A 7 8.80 2.55 11.34
N THR A 8 9.81 2.20 10.55
CA THR A 8 10.00 0.84 10.03
C THR A 8 10.11 -0.18 11.16
N SER A 9 10.93 0.10 12.18
CA SER A 9 11.09 -0.81 13.33
C SER A 9 9.79 -0.97 14.12
N LYS A 10 9.00 0.10 14.27
CA LYS A 10 7.70 0.03 14.94
C LYS A 10 6.64 -0.68 14.10
N LEU A 11 6.66 -0.52 12.78
CA LEU A 11 5.79 -1.26 11.87
C LEU A 11 6.14 -2.76 11.84
N GLN A 12 7.42 -3.14 11.91
CA GLN A 12 7.82 -4.53 12.09
C GLN A 12 7.22 -5.13 13.37
N LYS A 13 7.25 -4.39 14.49
CA LYS A 13 6.59 -4.81 15.74
C LYS A 13 5.07 -4.89 15.62
N LEU A 14 4.46 -3.97 14.86
CA LEU A 14 3.02 -4.03 14.58
C LEU A 14 2.67 -5.26 13.75
N VAL A 15 3.47 -5.59 12.72
CA VAL A 15 3.30 -6.80 11.90
C VAL A 15 3.31 -8.04 12.79
N LEU A 16 4.27 -8.18 13.71
CA LEU A 16 4.31 -9.33 14.63
C LEU A 16 3.04 -9.46 15.48
N ARG A 17 2.50 -8.33 15.98
CA ARG A 17 1.22 -8.35 16.72
C ARG A 17 0.06 -8.78 15.82
N VAL A 18 0.02 -8.28 14.58
CA VAL A 18 -0.99 -8.69 13.60
C VAL A 18 -0.85 -10.18 13.29
N GLU A 19 0.36 -10.71 13.11
CA GLU A 19 0.56 -12.15 12.90
C GLU A 19 0.01 -12.99 14.06
N ASP A 20 0.25 -12.58 15.31
CA ASP A 20 -0.27 -13.28 16.49
C ASP A 20 -1.80 -13.27 16.52
N ASP A 21 -2.42 -12.13 16.21
CA ASP A 21 -3.87 -12.02 16.06
C ASP A 21 -4.41 -12.93 14.93
N LEU A 22 -3.76 -12.93 13.77
CA LEU A 22 -4.15 -13.77 12.63
C LEU A 22 -3.97 -15.26 12.91
N ARG A 23 -2.96 -15.66 13.71
CA ARG A 23 -2.78 -17.04 14.17
C ARG A 23 -3.97 -17.49 15.03
N VAL A 24 -4.41 -16.64 15.96
CA VAL A 24 -5.58 -16.93 16.80
C VAL A 24 -6.85 -17.00 15.94
N ARG A 25 -7.07 -16.01 15.07
CA ARG A 25 -8.20 -15.98 14.12
C ARG A 25 -8.30 -17.26 13.29
N LEU A 26 -7.18 -17.74 12.76
CA LEU A 26 -7.15 -18.96 11.94
C LEU A 26 -7.41 -20.23 12.78
N GLN A 27 -7.10 -20.23 14.08
CA GLN A 27 -7.44 -21.35 14.96
C GLN A 27 -8.96 -21.45 15.17
N ASP A 28 -9.63 -20.30 15.29
CA ASP A 28 -11.08 -20.22 15.52
C ASP A 28 -11.89 -20.44 14.22
N GLU A 29 -11.35 -20.04 13.06
CA GLU A 29 -11.97 -20.24 11.75
C GLU A 29 -11.74 -21.66 11.19
N THR A 30 -12.47 -22.64 11.73
CA THR A 30 -12.34 -24.06 11.36
C THR A 30 -12.41 -24.30 9.84
N GLU A 31 -13.37 -23.68 9.14
CA GLU A 31 -13.53 -23.86 7.69
C GLU A 31 -12.31 -23.35 6.89
N ARG A 32 -11.79 -22.17 7.23
CA ARG A 32 -10.60 -21.59 6.58
C ARG A 32 -9.38 -22.46 6.82
N LYS A 33 -9.20 -22.91 8.07
CA LYS A 33 -8.11 -23.80 8.46
C LYS A 33 -8.15 -25.11 7.68
N SER A 34 -9.32 -25.76 7.59
CA SER A 34 -9.49 -27.00 6.82
C SER A 34 -9.21 -26.79 5.33
N ARG A 35 -9.69 -25.70 4.74
CA ARG A 35 -9.37 -25.36 3.34
C ARG A 35 -7.88 -25.19 3.13
N TRP A 36 -7.18 -24.47 4.00
CA TRP A 36 -5.74 -24.29 3.90
C TRP A 36 -4.96 -25.60 4.06
N GLN A 37 -5.41 -26.51 4.92
CA GLN A 37 -4.81 -27.83 5.05
C GLN A 37 -4.95 -28.65 3.76
N GLN A 38 -6.10 -28.56 3.09
CA GLN A 38 -6.32 -29.18 1.78
C GLN A 38 -5.44 -28.54 0.70
N GLU A 39 -5.32 -27.21 0.67
CA GLU A 39 -4.42 -26.48 -0.23
C GLU A 39 -2.95 -26.90 -0.03
N HIS A 40 -2.52 -27.05 1.23
CA HIS A 40 -1.17 -27.50 1.58
C HIS A 40 -0.92 -28.94 1.12
N GLN A 41 -1.86 -29.86 1.38
CA GLN A 41 -1.75 -31.24 0.90
C GLN A 41 -1.68 -31.30 -0.62
N ALA A 42 -2.55 -30.57 -1.32
CA ALA A 42 -2.52 -30.50 -2.78
C ALA A 42 -1.22 -29.86 -3.32
N ALA A 43 -0.59 -28.95 -2.57
CA ALA A 43 0.71 -28.38 -2.93
C ALA A 43 1.85 -29.38 -2.72
N LEU A 44 1.80 -30.21 -1.68
CA LEU A 44 2.74 -31.32 -1.47
C LEU A 44 2.61 -32.38 -2.56
N ASP A 45 1.39 -32.82 -2.84
CA ASP A 45 1.10 -33.86 -3.84
C ASP A 45 1.54 -33.43 -5.25
N ALA A 46 1.42 -32.13 -5.56
CA ALA A 46 1.87 -31.52 -6.81
C ALA A 46 3.36 -31.15 -6.83
N GLY A 47 4.13 -31.42 -5.76
CA GLY A 47 5.55 -31.06 -5.67
C GLY A 47 5.84 -29.55 -5.68
N ARG A 48 4.86 -28.70 -5.38
CA ARG A 48 4.99 -27.24 -5.37
C ARG A 48 5.57 -26.69 -4.07
N THR A 49 5.56 -27.48 -3.01
CA THR A 49 6.19 -27.14 -1.72
C THR A 49 6.75 -28.40 -1.08
N SER A 50 7.78 -28.24 -0.26
CA SER A 50 8.30 -29.26 0.67
C SER A 50 8.18 -28.82 2.13
N SER A 51 7.60 -27.64 2.38
CA SER A 51 7.47 -27.06 3.72
C SER A 51 6.45 -27.83 4.54
N ALA A 52 6.75 -28.03 5.83
CA ALA A 52 5.78 -28.54 6.79
C ALA A 52 4.58 -27.58 6.93
N TRP A 53 3.42 -28.10 7.30
CA TRP A 53 2.17 -27.35 7.46
C TRP A 53 2.34 -26.05 8.26
N VAL A 54 3.05 -26.11 9.39
CA VAL A 54 3.24 -24.95 10.27
C VAL A 54 3.99 -23.82 9.55
N SER A 55 5.10 -24.14 8.87
CA SER A 55 5.86 -23.15 8.10
C SER A 55 5.05 -22.60 6.93
N TRP A 56 4.36 -23.46 6.18
CA TRP A 56 3.53 -23.02 5.05
C TRP A 56 2.39 -22.10 5.48
N ARG A 57 1.74 -22.42 6.61
CA ARG A 57 0.70 -21.60 7.23
C ARG A 57 1.26 -20.26 7.71
N ASP A 58 2.37 -20.30 8.44
CA ASP A 58 2.96 -19.10 9.04
C ASP A 58 3.46 -18.13 7.97
N ASP A 59 4.02 -18.64 6.86
CA ASP A 59 4.35 -17.81 5.70
C ASP A 59 3.12 -17.02 5.22
N ARG A 60 1.97 -17.68 5.02
CA ARG A 60 0.73 -17.02 4.58
C ARG A 60 0.17 -16.03 5.60
N ILE A 61 0.34 -16.31 6.89
CA ILE A 61 -0.03 -15.37 7.96
C ILE A 61 0.85 -14.12 7.88
N THR A 62 2.17 -14.27 7.73
CA THR A 62 3.09 -13.15 7.54
C THR A 62 2.72 -12.32 6.30
N GLN A 63 2.40 -12.98 5.18
CA GLN A 63 1.93 -12.29 3.97
C GLN A 63 0.68 -11.43 4.22
N SER A 64 -0.28 -12.01 4.95
CA SER A 64 -1.53 -11.32 5.31
C SER A 64 -1.26 -10.13 6.23
N ALA A 65 -0.47 -10.34 7.30
CA ALA A 65 -0.15 -9.30 8.28
C ALA A 65 0.57 -8.11 7.65
N VAL A 66 1.58 -8.39 6.81
CA VAL A 66 2.28 -7.38 6.01
C VAL A 66 1.30 -6.66 5.08
N GLY A 67 0.46 -7.40 4.36
CA GLY A 67 -0.54 -6.81 3.45
C GLY A 67 -1.48 -5.83 4.16
N TRP A 68 -1.97 -6.18 5.35
CA TRP A 68 -2.81 -5.30 6.17
C TRP A 68 -2.07 -4.04 6.61
N VAL A 69 -0.87 -4.19 7.19
CA VAL A 69 -0.08 -3.05 7.65
C VAL A 69 0.26 -2.12 6.50
N LEU A 70 0.76 -2.64 5.37
CA LEU A 70 1.11 -1.85 4.19
C LEU A 70 -0.08 -1.12 3.58
N THR A 71 -1.25 -1.76 3.55
CA THR A 71 -2.47 -1.11 3.05
C THR A 71 -2.82 0.12 3.89
N THR A 72 -2.65 0.04 5.22
CA THR A 72 -2.87 1.22 6.08
C THR A 72 -1.79 2.30 5.91
N VAL A 73 -0.53 1.94 5.62
CA VAL A 73 0.51 2.91 5.24
C VAL A 73 0.08 3.69 3.99
N PHE A 74 -0.38 2.98 2.95
CA PHE A 74 -0.84 3.61 1.71
C PHE A 74 -2.04 4.54 1.94
N LEU A 75 -3.05 4.08 2.69
CA LEU A 75 -4.19 4.93 3.05
C LEU A 75 -3.71 6.20 3.76
N ARG A 76 -2.82 6.08 4.76
CA ARG A 76 -2.26 7.24 5.46
C ARG A 76 -1.50 8.18 4.53
N PHE A 77 -0.67 7.66 3.63
CA PHE A 77 0.07 8.47 2.66
C PHE A 77 -0.89 9.26 1.77
N CYS A 78 -1.94 8.61 1.26
CA CYS A 78 -2.94 9.27 0.42
C CYS A 78 -3.78 10.30 1.18
N GLU A 79 -4.14 10.02 2.44
CA GLU A 79 -4.88 10.94 3.31
C GLU A 79 -4.05 12.19 3.64
N ASP A 80 -2.78 11.99 4.02
CA ASP A 80 -1.90 13.08 4.45
C ASP A 80 -1.53 14.03 3.32
N ASN A 81 -1.44 13.50 2.10
CA ASN A 81 -1.12 14.27 0.90
C ASN A 81 -2.36 14.71 0.11
N SER A 82 -3.56 14.57 0.68
CA SER A 82 -4.82 14.97 0.06
C SER A 82 -5.10 14.36 -1.32
N LEU A 83 -4.57 13.16 -1.56
CA LEU A 83 -4.81 12.38 -2.77
C LEU A 83 -6.21 11.73 -2.76
N LEU A 84 -6.83 11.65 -1.58
CA LEU A 84 -8.22 11.20 -1.40
C LEU A 84 -9.10 12.32 -0.87
N SER A 85 -10.30 12.39 -1.43
CA SER A 85 -11.34 13.33 -0.99
C SER A 85 -11.89 13.01 0.40
N LYS A 86 -11.90 11.73 0.77
CA LYS A 86 -12.33 11.24 2.09
C LYS A 86 -11.14 10.73 2.88
N VAL A 87 -11.29 10.67 4.20
CA VAL A 87 -10.32 10.12 5.16
C VAL A 87 -10.97 9.07 6.05
N TRP A 88 -10.19 8.05 6.43
CA TRP A 88 -10.60 6.94 7.29
C TRP A 88 -9.73 6.84 8.54
N ILE A 89 -8.41 6.94 8.39
CA ILE A 89 -7.49 6.69 9.49
C ILE A 89 -7.17 7.99 10.23
N SER A 90 -6.65 9.00 9.52
CA SER A 90 -6.32 10.33 10.09
C SER A 90 -6.11 11.34 8.95
N GLY A 91 -5.41 12.44 9.21
CA GLY A 91 -4.95 13.43 8.24
C GLY A 91 -4.32 14.65 8.95
N PRO A 92 -3.57 15.52 8.25
CA PRO A 92 -2.99 16.71 8.84
C PRO A 92 -4.07 17.71 9.24
N GLY A 93 -3.82 18.42 10.35
CA GLY A 93 -4.69 19.48 10.86
C GLY A 93 -6.16 19.04 10.99
N PRO A 94 -7.11 19.73 10.33
CA PRO A 94 -8.54 19.48 10.49
C PRO A 94 -9.00 18.10 9.97
N ARG A 95 -8.25 17.49 9.04
CA ARG A 95 -8.61 16.18 8.46
C ARG A 95 -8.62 15.06 9.49
N ARG A 96 -7.86 15.21 10.59
CA ARG A 96 -7.93 14.28 11.72
C ARG A 96 -9.35 14.23 12.32
N GLN A 97 -9.99 15.39 12.52
CA GLN A 97 -11.34 15.44 13.07
C GLN A 97 -12.35 14.88 12.06
N GLU A 98 -12.17 15.16 10.77
CA GLU A 98 -12.98 14.58 9.68
C GLU A 98 -12.97 13.04 9.73
N ALA A 99 -11.81 12.42 9.95
CA ALA A 99 -11.70 10.97 10.08
C ALA A 99 -12.48 10.43 11.29
N PHE A 100 -12.40 11.10 12.44
CA PHE A 100 -13.18 10.72 13.64
C PHE A 100 -14.68 10.89 13.43
N ASP A 101 -15.11 11.97 12.79
CA ASP A 101 -16.53 12.23 12.52
C ASP A 101 -17.10 11.20 11.54
N ALA A 102 -16.31 10.83 10.52
CA ALA A 102 -16.67 9.79 9.55
C ALA A 102 -16.75 8.40 10.20
N GLU A 103 -15.80 8.05 11.06
CA GLU A 103 -15.80 6.81 11.85
C GLU A 103 -17.03 6.74 12.77
N ASN A 104 -17.35 7.83 13.48
CA ASN A 104 -18.53 7.92 14.33
C ASN A 104 -19.84 7.83 13.53
N ALA A 105 -19.89 8.41 12.33
CA ALA A 105 -21.03 8.25 11.43
C ALA A 105 -21.18 6.79 10.96
N PHE A 106 -20.08 6.13 10.63
CA PHE A 106 -20.06 4.72 10.24
C PHE A 106 -20.61 3.81 11.34
N PHE A 107 -20.11 3.91 12.58
CA PHE A 107 -20.58 3.06 13.67
C PHE A 107 -22.03 3.34 14.09
N ARG A 108 -22.52 4.58 13.90
CA ARG A 108 -23.96 4.87 14.07
C ARG A 108 -24.82 4.15 13.04
N ALA A 109 -24.34 4.04 11.80
CA ALA A 109 -25.04 3.34 10.72
C ALA A 109 -24.86 1.81 10.78
N HIS A 110 -23.75 1.34 11.36
CA HIS A 110 -23.36 -0.06 11.42
C HIS A 110 -22.94 -0.47 12.85
N PRO A 111 -23.89 -0.62 13.80
CA PRO A 111 -23.55 -0.86 15.22
C PRO A 111 -22.83 -2.18 15.50
N GLU A 112 -23.01 -3.19 14.64
CA GLU A 112 -22.38 -4.51 14.77
C GLU A 112 -21.01 -4.59 14.08
N SER A 113 -20.62 -3.54 13.34
CA SER A 113 -19.31 -3.49 12.69
C SER A 113 -18.20 -3.20 13.69
N THR A 114 -16.98 -3.59 13.32
CA THR A 114 -15.77 -3.31 14.09
C THR A 114 -14.84 -2.38 13.32
N TRP A 115 -13.72 -1.98 13.93
CA TRP A 115 -12.69 -1.20 13.24
C TRP A 115 -12.08 -1.93 12.03
N ARG A 116 -12.21 -3.26 11.93
CA ARG A 116 -11.83 -3.98 10.70
C ARG A 116 -12.69 -3.50 9.53
N GLU A 117 -14.01 -3.48 9.71
CA GLU A 117 -14.94 -3.04 8.66
C GLU A 117 -14.72 -1.56 8.33
N TRP A 118 -14.35 -0.72 9.31
CA TRP A 118 -13.97 0.67 9.06
C TRP A 118 -12.73 0.81 8.17
N ILE A 119 -11.65 0.05 8.43
CA ILE A 119 -10.47 0.03 7.55
C ILE A 119 -10.88 -0.47 6.16
N LEU A 120 -11.73 -1.48 6.08
CA LEU A 120 -12.20 -2.04 4.82
C LEU A 120 -12.98 -1.02 3.97
N GLU A 121 -13.69 -0.05 4.54
CA GLU A 121 -14.29 1.05 3.77
C GLU A 121 -13.22 1.84 3.01
N GLY A 122 -12.07 2.11 3.63
CA GLY A 122 -10.91 2.73 2.98
C GLY A 122 -10.32 1.84 1.88
N VAL A 123 -10.16 0.54 2.16
CA VAL A 123 -9.69 -0.45 1.17
C VAL A 123 -10.62 -0.51 -0.04
N GLN A 124 -11.94 -0.53 0.18
CA GLN A 124 -12.93 -0.52 -0.90
C GLN A 124 -12.92 0.78 -1.69
N HIS A 125 -12.61 1.90 -1.05
CA HIS A 125 -12.43 3.16 -1.75
C HIS A 125 -11.23 3.12 -2.70
N LEU A 126 -10.07 2.64 -2.23
CA LEU A 126 -8.89 2.44 -3.09
C LEU A 126 -9.21 1.53 -4.28
N ARG A 127 -9.97 0.45 -4.06
CA ARG A 127 -10.33 -0.49 -5.13
C ARG A 127 -11.11 0.15 -6.29
N ARG A 128 -11.74 1.31 -6.10
CA ARG A 128 -12.51 2.02 -7.14
C ARG A 128 -11.65 2.76 -8.16
N PHE A 129 -10.35 2.95 -7.88
CA PHE A 129 -9.46 3.71 -8.75
C PHE A 129 -8.48 2.77 -9.46
N PRO A 130 -8.32 2.88 -10.79
CA PRO A 130 -7.36 2.05 -11.52
C PRO A 130 -5.92 2.14 -10.97
N ALA A 131 -5.52 3.32 -10.50
CA ALA A 131 -4.18 3.56 -9.94
C ALA A 131 -3.90 2.78 -8.65
N THR A 132 -4.92 2.46 -7.85
CA THR A 132 -4.76 1.80 -6.55
C THR A 132 -5.46 0.45 -6.47
N SER A 133 -6.25 0.06 -7.47
CA SER A 133 -6.95 -1.23 -7.48
C SER A 133 -6.02 -2.45 -7.48
N GLY A 134 -4.82 -2.32 -8.05
CA GLY A 134 -3.81 -3.39 -8.02
C GLY A 134 -3.29 -3.70 -6.62
N LEU A 135 -3.21 -2.69 -5.75
CA LEU A 135 -2.73 -2.81 -4.37
C LEU A 135 -3.69 -3.63 -3.50
N VAL A 136 -4.99 -3.44 -3.69
CA VAL A 136 -6.06 -4.00 -2.85
C VAL A 136 -6.98 -4.96 -3.61
N GLY A 137 -6.51 -5.45 -4.77
CA GLY A 137 -7.26 -6.35 -5.64
C GLY A 137 -7.54 -7.71 -5.01
N GLU A 138 -8.29 -8.55 -5.70
CA GLU A 138 -8.77 -9.85 -5.17
C GLU A 138 -7.65 -10.81 -4.77
N HIS A 139 -6.49 -10.69 -5.42
CA HIS A 139 -5.32 -11.52 -5.16
C HIS A 139 -4.38 -10.92 -4.10
N ALA A 140 -4.71 -9.75 -3.53
CA ALA A 140 -3.89 -9.12 -2.51
C ALA A 140 -3.84 -9.98 -1.24
N ALA A 141 -2.65 -10.09 -0.62
CA ALA A 141 -2.44 -10.96 0.51
C ALA A 141 -3.32 -10.62 1.73
N LEU A 142 -3.79 -9.38 1.87
CA LEU A 142 -4.68 -8.95 2.95
C LEU A 142 -6.00 -9.75 3.02
N TRP A 143 -6.45 -10.36 1.92
CA TRP A 143 -7.68 -11.15 1.86
C TRP A 143 -7.51 -12.59 2.37
N GLN A 144 -6.27 -13.04 2.55
CA GLN A 144 -5.99 -14.41 3.00
C GLN A 144 -6.47 -14.67 4.43
N VAL A 145 -6.27 -13.74 5.36
CA VAL A 145 -6.87 -13.71 6.70
C VAL A 145 -7.00 -12.24 7.12
N SER A 146 -8.13 -11.87 7.71
CA SER A 146 -8.37 -10.50 8.21
C SER A 146 -8.17 -10.42 9.72
N PRO A 147 -7.63 -9.29 10.23
CA PRO A 147 -7.41 -9.10 11.66
C PRO A 147 -8.73 -9.09 12.43
N SER A 148 -8.67 -9.33 13.73
CA SER A 148 -9.81 -9.07 14.62
C SER A 148 -10.18 -7.59 14.64
N GLY A 149 -11.39 -7.28 15.11
CA GLY A 149 -11.81 -5.89 15.31
C GLY A 149 -10.92 -5.13 16.30
N SER A 150 -10.43 -5.81 17.35
CA SER A 150 -9.50 -5.24 18.32
C SER A 150 -8.12 -4.98 17.72
N MET A 151 -7.59 -5.90 16.92
CA MET A 151 -6.30 -5.70 16.26
C MET A 151 -6.39 -4.59 15.19
N ALA A 152 -7.50 -4.51 14.46
CA ALA A 152 -7.76 -3.38 13.55
C ALA A 152 -7.79 -2.04 14.31
N LYS A 153 -8.38 -2.01 15.50
CA LYS A 153 -8.36 -0.82 16.36
C LYS A 153 -6.93 -0.43 16.76
N GLU A 154 -6.10 -1.39 17.18
CA GLU A 154 -4.69 -1.13 17.51
C GLU A 154 -3.89 -0.60 16.30
N ILE A 155 -4.18 -1.04 15.08
CA ILE A 155 -3.58 -0.48 13.86
C ILE A 155 -3.99 0.99 13.69
N LEU A 156 -5.25 1.34 13.92
CA LEU A 156 -5.70 2.74 13.86
C LEU A 156 -5.06 3.59 14.97
N ASP A 157 -5.03 3.08 16.20
CA ASP A 157 -4.44 3.75 17.35
C ASP A 157 -2.94 4.00 17.13
N PHE A 158 -2.22 3.08 16.47
CA PHE A 158 -0.83 3.27 16.05
C PHE A 158 -0.66 4.52 15.19
N TRP A 159 -1.51 4.70 14.17
CA TRP A 159 -1.44 5.85 13.27
C TRP A 159 -1.94 7.16 13.90
N ARG A 160 -2.86 7.06 14.87
CA ARG A 160 -3.44 8.21 15.57
C ARG A 160 -2.61 8.67 16.77
N ALA A 161 -1.57 7.91 17.14
CA ALA A 161 -0.70 8.23 18.27
C ALA A 161 -0.09 9.64 18.18
N THR A 162 0.03 10.29 19.34
CA THR A 162 0.58 11.64 19.47
C THR A 162 1.75 11.71 20.43
N ASP A 163 2.61 12.72 20.27
CA ASP A 163 3.60 13.08 21.27
C ASP A 163 2.95 13.78 22.49
N GLU A 164 3.78 14.17 23.46
CA GLU A 164 3.37 14.87 24.68
C GLU A 164 2.72 16.24 24.40
N ASN A 165 2.98 16.83 23.24
CA ASN A 165 2.42 18.11 22.82
C ASN A 165 1.14 17.95 21.97
N GLY A 166 0.69 16.71 21.74
CA GLY A 166 -0.49 16.41 20.91
C GLY A 166 -0.21 16.38 19.40
N ASN A 167 1.04 16.50 18.97
CA ASN A 167 1.41 16.39 17.56
C ASN A 167 1.36 14.93 17.11
N GLN A 168 0.98 14.67 15.85
CA GLN A 168 0.97 13.31 15.33
C GLN A 168 2.40 12.75 15.30
N LEU A 169 2.59 11.51 15.77
CA LEU A 169 3.90 10.86 15.68
C LEU A 169 4.30 10.53 14.24
N TYR A 170 3.30 10.31 13.37
CA TYR A 170 3.50 9.93 11.98
C TYR A 170 2.72 10.86 11.07
N ASN A 171 3.44 11.59 10.22
CA ASN A 171 2.89 12.49 9.22
C ASN A 171 3.64 12.28 7.89
N PHE A 172 2.91 11.89 6.85
CA PHE A 172 3.45 11.65 5.52
C PHE A 172 3.31 12.83 4.57
N GLN A 173 2.87 14.00 5.05
CA GLN A 173 2.79 15.20 4.22
C GLN A 173 4.15 15.51 3.59
N ASP A 174 4.14 15.57 2.27
CA ASP A 174 5.29 15.79 1.43
C ASP A 174 4.89 16.54 0.16
N GLU A 175 5.45 17.73 -0.03
CA GLU A 175 5.13 18.59 -1.19
C GLU A 175 5.58 17.96 -2.51
N GLU A 176 6.64 17.16 -2.46
CA GLU A 176 7.21 16.45 -3.62
C GLU A 176 6.57 15.06 -3.84
N LEU A 177 5.65 14.64 -2.95
CA LEU A 177 5.01 13.31 -2.98
C LEU A 177 6.02 12.15 -3.12
N SER A 178 7.19 12.27 -2.50
CA SER A 178 8.26 11.30 -2.63
C SER A 178 7.81 9.93 -2.10
N THR A 179 7.90 8.92 -2.97
CA THR A 179 7.54 7.54 -2.64
C THR A 179 8.74 6.70 -2.21
N ARG A 180 9.94 7.30 -2.16
CA ARG A 180 11.19 6.59 -1.83
C ARG A 180 11.11 5.86 -0.50
N PHE A 181 10.56 6.52 0.52
CA PHE A 181 10.39 5.93 1.84
C PHE A 181 9.42 4.74 1.84
N LEU A 182 8.40 4.74 0.98
CA LEU A 182 7.47 3.61 0.86
C LEU A 182 8.21 2.39 0.32
N GLY A 183 9.13 2.63 -0.63
CA GLY A 183 10.01 1.61 -1.14
C GLY A 183 10.89 1.00 -0.03
N ASP A 184 11.64 1.84 0.67
CA ASP A 184 12.52 1.40 1.78
C ASP A 184 11.70 0.66 2.86
N LEU A 185 10.53 1.19 3.21
CA LEU A 185 9.64 0.57 4.17
C LEU A 185 9.18 -0.83 3.72
N TYR A 186 8.82 -1.02 2.45
CA TYR A 186 8.41 -2.35 1.97
C TYR A 186 9.56 -3.33 1.99
N GLN A 187 10.78 -2.92 1.64
CA GLN A 187 11.93 -3.81 1.69
C GLN A 187 12.24 -4.27 3.10
N ASP A 188 12.17 -3.34 4.06
CA ASP A 188 12.62 -3.60 5.42
C ASP A 188 11.51 -4.17 6.31
N LEU A 189 10.25 -4.16 5.88
CA LEU A 189 9.15 -4.63 6.73
C LEU A 189 9.18 -6.15 6.98
N SER A 190 9.54 -6.96 5.97
CA SER A 190 9.68 -8.41 6.13
C SER A 190 10.43 -9.05 4.95
N GLU A 191 10.96 -10.25 5.13
CA GLU A 191 11.54 -11.04 4.04
C GLU A 191 10.53 -11.35 2.92
N TYR A 192 9.25 -11.51 3.26
CA TYR A 192 8.19 -11.62 2.25
C TYR A 192 8.09 -10.34 1.43
N ALA A 193 7.96 -9.18 2.08
CA ALA A 193 7.85 -7.89 1.40
C ALA A 193 9.10 -7.59 0.56
N LYS A 194 10.28 -7.92 1.06
CA LYS A 194 11.55 -7.83 0.33
C LYS A 194 11.55 -8.67 -0.94
N LYS A 195 11.06 -9.91 -0.88
CA LYS A 195 10.95 -10.81 -2.05
C LYS A 195 9.85 -10.39 -3.03
N THR A 196 8.71 -9.94 -2.51
CA THR A 196 7.54 -9.56 -3.33
C THR A 196 7.76 -8.26 -4.07
N PHE A 197 8.39 -7.27 -3.43
CA PHE A 197 8.56 -5.95 -4.01
C PHE A 197 9.95 -5.75 -4.61
N ALA A 198 10.96 -6.55 -4.23
CA ALA A 198 12.29 -6.61 -4.85
C ALA A 198 12.87 -5.24 -5.27
N LEU A 199 12.74 -4.25 -4.40
CA LEU A 199 12.95 -2.83 -4.72
C LEU A 199 14.43 -2.43 -4.69
N LEU A 200 15.33 -3.16 -5.35
CA LEU A 200 16.69 -2.64 -5.56
C LEU A 200 16.57 -1.38 -6.42
N GLN A 201 16.65 -0.22 -5.78
CA GLN A 201 16.47 1.06 -6.46
C GLN A 201 17.58 1.23 -7.50
N THR A 202 17.17 1.58 -8.71
CA THR A 202 18.10 2.13 -9.70
C THR A 202 18.41 3.56 -9.23
N PRO A 203 19.68 3.94 -9.05
CA PRO A 203 20.01 5.32 -8.71
C PRO A 203 19.38 6.29 -9.72
N GLU A 204 18.88 7.43 -9.24
CA GLU A 204 18.18 8.43 -10.05
C GLU A 204 18.94 8.81 -11.32
N PHE A 205 20.26 9.05 -11.22
CA PHE A 205 21.09 9.36 -12.40
C PHE A 205 21.12 8.24 -13.45
N VAL A 206 20.95 6.98 -13.06
CA VAL A 206 20.90 5.83 -13.98
C VAL A 206 19.52 5.76 -14.63
N GLU A 207 18.46 6.02 -13.87
CA GLU A 207 17.11 6.13 -14.40
C GLU A 207 17.02 7.27 -15.43
N GLU A 208 17.42 8.47 -15.05
CA GLU A 208 17.44 9.65 -15.92
C GLU A 208 18.26 9.39 -17.19
N PHE A 209 19.45 8.80 -17.04
CA PHE A 209 20.30 8.46 -18.18
C PHE A 209 19.61 7.48 -19.13
N ILE A 210 18.97 6.43 -18.60
CA ILE A 210 18.27 5.45 -19.45
C ILE A 210 17.07 6.12 -20.13
N LEU A 211 16.27 6.92 -19.42
CA LEU A 211 15.16 7.65 -20.01
C LEU A 211 15.64 8.66 -21.07
N ASP A 212 16.78 9.32 -20.85
CA ASP A 212 17.41 10.24 -21.81
C ASP A 212 17.84 9.54 -23.09
N GLN A 213 18.33 8.32 -22.98
CA GLN A 213 18.81 7.54 -24.11
C GLN A 213 17.69 6.70 -24.77
N THR A 214 16.50 6.59 -24.16
CA THR A 214 15.42 5.73 -24.66
C THR A 214 14.12 6.49 -24.92
N LEU A 215 13.55 7.12 -23.89
CA LEU A 215 12.27 7.82 -23.97
C LEU A 215 12.39 9.11 -24.79
N ASN A 216 13.39 9.96 -24.53
CA ASN A 216 13.52 11.24 -25.23
C ASN A 216 13.68 11.06 -26.76
N PRO A 217 14.52 10.12 -27.26
CA PRO A 217 14.59 9.82 -28.68
C PRO A 217 13.27 9.28 -29.24
N ALA A 218 12.58 8.40 -28.49
CA ALA A 218 11.31 7.84 -28.93
C ALA A 218 10.21 8.91 -29.06
N LEU A 219 10.18 9.90 -28.16
CA LEU A 219 9.27 11.04 -28.22
C LEU A 219 9.57 12.00 -29.36
N ALA A 220 10.83 12.07 -29.82
CA ALA A 220 11.20 12.85 -31.01
C ALA A 220 10.72 12.19 -32.31
N GLU A 221 10.62 10.85 -32.34
CA GLU A 221 10.28 10.10 -33.56
C GLU A 221 8.79 9.72 -33.66
N ARG A 222 8.07 9.65 -32.54
CA ARG A 222 6.70 9.16 -32.46
C ARG A 222 5.75 10.22 -31.89
N PRO A 223 4.48 10.24 -32.35
CA PRO A 223 3.50 11.15 -31.77
C PRO A 223 3.25 10.83 -30.29
N LEU A 224 3.09 11.88 -29.48
CA LEU A 224 2.64 11.79 -28.09
C LEU A 224 1.26 11.13 -27.96
N GLU A 225 0.39 11.34 -28.95
CA GLU A 225 -0.96 10.78 -28.95
C GLU A 225 -0.93 9.27 -29.16
N GLY A 226 -1.47 8.53 -28.19
CA GLY A 226 -1.43 7.07 -28.19
C GLY A 226 -0.06 6.47 -27.87
N PHE A 227 0.90 7.27 -27.42
CA PHE A 227 2.20 6.77 -26.97
C PHE A 227 2.01 5.87 -25.75
N LYS A 228 2.63 4.68 -25.78
CA LYS A 228 2.58 3.71 -24.69
C LYS A 228 3.98 3.30 -24.30
N LEU A 229 4.23 3.29 -23.00
CA LEU A 229 5.47 2.81 -22.41
C LEU A 229 5.17 1.59 -21.54
N ILE A 230 6.08 0.62 -21.56
CA ILE A 230 6.03 -0.57 -20.71
C ILE A 230 7.38 -0.76 -20.06
N ASP A 231 7.38 -0.93 -18.74
CA ASP A 231 8.52 -1.44 -17.98
C ASP A 231 8.14 -2.80 -17.38
N PRO A 232 8.58 -3.91 -17.98
CA PRO A 232 8.21 -5.26 -17.55
C PRO A 232 8.84 -5.65 -16.19
N THR A 233 9.76 -4.84 -15.67
CA THR A 233 10.49 -5.09 -14.41
C THR A 233 10.50 -3.82 -13.54
N CYS A 234 9.39 -3.09 -13.52
CA CYS A 234 9.35 -1.75 -12.92
C CYS A 234 9.70 -1.69 -11.43
N GLY A 235 9.61 -2.79 -10.68
CA GLY A 235 9.99 -2.86 -9.27
C GLY A 235 9.28 -1.77 -8.45
N SER A 236 10.02 -0.73 -8.08
CA SER A 236 9.52 0.43 -7.32
C SER A 236 8.74 1.44 -8.16
N GLY A 237 8.70 1.28 -9.49
CA GLY A 237 7.96 2.13 -10.41
C GLY A 237 8.67 3.43 -10.80
N HIS A 238 9.89 3.69 -10.30
CA HIS A 238 10.59 4.97 -10.52
C HIS A 238 10.72 5.29 -12.03
N PHE A 239 11.16 4.34 -12.85
CA PHE A 239 11.19 4.50 -14.31
C PHE A 239 9.85 4.95 -14.92
N LEU A 240 8.73 4.46 -14.41
CA LEU A 240 7.40 4.84 -14.88
C LEU A 240 7.02 6.24 -14.40
N LEU A 241 7.43 6.63 -13.18
CA LEU A 241 7.23 7.97 -12.63
C LEU A 241 8.07 9.01 -13.39
N GLY A 242 9.37 8.78 -13.56
CA GLY A 242 10.23 9.67 -14.36
C GLY A 242 9.80 9.73 -15.83
N ALA A 243 9.32 8.62 -16.41
CA ALA A 243 8.72 8.63 -17.74
C ALA A 243 7.42 9.45 -17.79
N PHE A 244 6.58 9.37 -16.76
CA PHE A 244 5.33 10.12 -16.66
C PHE A 244 5.58 11.63 -16.59
N GLU A 245 6.54 12.07 -15.76
CA GLU A 245 6.93 13.48 -15.69
C GLU A 245 7.37 14.02 -17.06
N ARG A 246 8.23 13.28 -17.76
CA ARG A 246 8.68 13.66 -19.12
C ARG A 246 7.55 13.69 -20.14
N LEU A 247 6.60 12.77 -20.04
CA LEU A 247 5.40 12.77 -20.90
C LEU A 247 4.51 13.97 -20.60
N LEU A 248 4.36 14.34 -19.33
CA LEU A 248 3.60 15.52 -18.92
C LEU A 248 4.26 16.80 -19.43
N ASP A 249 5.57 16.96 -19.26
CA ASP A 249 6.34 18.09 -19.79
C ASP A 249 6.22 18.20 -21.31
N ALA A 250 6.28 17.07 -22.01
CA ALA A 250 6.13 17.03 -23.45
C ALA A 250 4.71 17.42 -23.91
N TRP A 251 3.67 17.03 -23.16
CA TRP A 251 2.29 17.48 -23.39
C TRP A 251 2.10 18.96 -23.09
N ASP A 252 2.73 19.47 -22.03
CA ASP A 252 2.70 20.89 -21.66
C ASP A 252 3.32 21.75 -22.77
N ALA A 253 4.43 21.30 -23.34
CA ALA A 253 5.07 21.97 -24.48
C ALA A 253 4.23 21.90 -25.77
N LYS A 254 3.61 20.75 -26.07
CA LYS A 254 2.82 20.54 -27.30
C LYS A 254 1.45 21.21 -27.25
N ALA A 255 0.81 21.24 -26.09
CA ALA A 255 -0.56 21.72 -25.91
C ALA A 255 -0.74 22.49 -24.59
N PRO A 256 -0.15 23.69 -24.46
CA PRO A 256 -0.15 24.47 -23.22
C PRO A 256 -1.55 24.93 -22.76
N ASN A 257 -2.55 24.88 -23.64
CA ASN A 257 -3.94 25.28 -23.35
C ASN A 257 -4.86 24.10 -22.98
N LEU A 258 -4.39 22.85 -23.07
CA LEU A 258 -5.15 21.67 -22.65
C LEU A 258 -5.29 21.66 -21.12
N GLU A 259 -6.44 21.33 -20.57
CA GLU A 259 -6.59 21.21 -19.10
C GLU A 259 -5.71 20.09 -18.56
N THR A 260 -5.04 20.29 -17.41
CA THR A 260 -4.09 19.31 -16.85
C THR A 260 -4.73 17.92 -16.70
N ARG A 261 -6.02 17.86 -16.36
CA ARG A 261 -6.78 16.60 -16.23
C ARG A 261 -6.96 15.87 -17.57
N GLU A 262 -7.11 16.60 -18.67
CA GLU A 262 -7.23 16.02 -20.02
C GLU A 262 -5.87 15.55 -20.56
N ARG A 263 -4.75 16.05 -20.01
CA ARG A 263 -3.39 15.58 -20.36
C ARG A 263 -3.03 14.23 -19.73
N VAL A 264 -3.68 13.87 -18.62
CA VAL A 264 -3.38 12.66 -17.83
C VAL A 264 -4.50 11.60 -17.86
N SER A 265 -5.51 11.79 -18.71
CA SER A 265 -6.64 10.87 -18.91
C SER A 265 -6.37 9.85 -20.01
#